data_AF-A0A7V0QM70-F1
#
_entry.id   AF-A0A7V0QM70-F1
#
_cell.length_a   1.000
_cell.length_b   1.000
_cell.length_c   1.000
_cell.angle_alpha   90.00
_cell.angle_beta   90.00
_cell.angle_gamma   90.00
#
_symmetry.space_group_name_H-M   'P 1'
#
loop_
_entity.id
_entity.type
_entity.pdbx_description
1 polymer ?
#
loop_
_entity_poly.entity_id
_entity_poly.type
_entity_poly.pdbx_seq_one_letter_code
_entity_poly.pdbx_strand_id
1 'polypeptide(L)'
;MIDPKIIQRIIDLIKIRRVNYEYFFKQLKSPVWISALKEHGFFSNPPEPVRESDYISFPFWPESSYLARMSSEAPEEVCEIIIHHIPDTDNIHIHEDFVDAALNMPANFAAKIAEKEIRWIEKQDQLHLLLPDKLGQLIVHLAKGGETESALRLARTLLAISAESPSIPETEDEDKKQLYSLLLSPKPRPKFDIWEYEEILQKYIPSLVEAAGEKTLE
;
A
#
# COMPACT_ATOMS: atom_id res chain seq x y z
N MET A 1 -19.14 6.56 -23.31
CA MET A 1 -20.18 5.99 -22.45
C MET A 1 -20.61 4.66 -23.02
N ILE A 2 -20.50 3.58 -22.24
CA ILE A 2 -20.87 2.22 -22.68
C ILE A 2 -22.38 2.06 -22.50
N ASP A 3 -23.04 1.29 -23.38
CA ASP A 3 -24.48 1.01 -23.26
C ASP A 3 -24.79 0.32 -21.90
N PRO A 4 -25.69 0.87 -21.08
CA PRO A 4 -26.11 0.28 -19.80
C PRO A 4 -26.54 -1.19 -19.92
N LYS A 5 -27.16 -1.60 -21.04
CA LYS A 5 -27.56 -3.00 -21.26
C LYS A 5 -26.36 -3.92 -21.43
N ILE A 6 -25.29 -3.42 -22.04
CA ILE A 6 -24.04 -4.16 -22.21
C ILE A 6 -23.33 -4.31 -20.86
N ILE A 7 -23.31 -3.23 -20.06
CA ILE A 7 -22.74 -3.25 -18.70
C ILE A 7 -23.44 -4.32 -17.86
N GLN A 8 -24.78 -4.27 -17.77
CA GLN A 8 -25.53 -5.23 -16.96
C GLN A 8 -25.28 -6.68 -17.41
N ARG A 9 -25.31 -6.94 -18.73
CA ARG A 9 -25.08 -8.29 -19.26
C ARG A 9 -23.70 -8.81 -18.91
N ILE A 10 -22.67 -7.98 -18.98
CA ILE A 10 -21.29 -8.38 -18.63
C ILE A 10 -21.18 -8.64 -17.13
N ILE A 11 -21.76 -7.77 -16.30
CA ILE A 11 -21.82 -7.93 -14.84
C ILE A 11 -22.49 -9.25 -14.44
N ASP A 12 -23.61 -9.58 -15.09
CA ASP A 12 -24.31 -10.84 -14.83
C ASP A 12 -23.44 -12.04 -15.19
N LEU A 13 -22.71 -11.99 -16.31
CA LEU A 13 -21.84 -13.09 -16.78
C LEU A 13 -20.62 -13.33 -15.89
N ILE A 14 -20.01 -12.26 -15.35
CA ILE A 14 -18.83 -12.39 -14.49
C ILE A 14 -19.18 -12.89 -13.09
N LYS A 15 -20.41 -12.62 -12.61
CA LYS A 15 -20.90 -13.14 -11.32
C LYS A 15 -21.15 -14.65 -11.32
N ILE A 16 -21.27 -15.30 -12.48
CA ILE A 16 -21.57 -16.74 -12.58
C ILE A 16 -20.39 -17.60 -12.11
N ARG A 17 -19.15 -17.21 -12.42
CA ARG A 17 -17.95 -17.98 -12.09
C ARG A 17 -16.77 -17.05 -11.79
N ARG A 18 -16.03 -17.35 -10.73
CA ARG A 18 -14.79 -16.65 -10.35
C ARG A 18 -13.79 -16.50 -11.51
N VAL A 19 -13.64 -17.53 -12.34
CA VAL A 19 -12.74 -17.50 -13.51
C VAL A 19 -13.17 -16.46 -14.54
N ASN A 20 -14.47 -16.27 -14.77
CA ASN A 20 -14.97 -15.24 -15.70
C ASN A 20 -14.66 -13.85 -15.18
N TYR A 21 -14.79 -13.66 -13.87
CA TYR A 21 -14.50 -12.42 -13.19
C TYR A 21 -13.01 -12.05 -13.25
N GLU A 22 -12.12 -12.97 -12.90
CA GLU A 22 -10.68 -12.76 -13.02
C GLU A 22 -10.25 -12.51 -14.47
N TYR A 23 -10.82 -13.26 -15.43
CA TYR A 23 -10.55 -13.07 -16.85
C TYR A 23 -11.04 -11.71 -17.35
N PHE A 24 -12.23 -11.26 -16.93
CA PHE A 24 -12.78 -9.97 -17.31
C PHE A 24 -11.85 -8.83 -16.91
N PHE A 25 -11.50 -8.73 -15.63
CA PHE A 25 -10.60 -7.67 -15.16
C PHE A 25 -9.22 -7.77 -15.81
N LYS A 26 -8.68 -8.98 -15.99
CA LYS A 26 -7.39 -9.17 -16.69
C LYS A 26 -7.40 -8.63 -18.12
N GLN A 27 -8.51 -8.77 -18.85
CA GLN A 27 -8.64 -8.27 -20.22
C GLN A 27 -9.14 -6.81 -20.30
N LEU A 28 -9.59 -6.24 -19.19
CA LEU A 28 -10.09 -4.88 -19.13
C LEU A 28 -8.93 -3.89 -19.22
N LYS A 29 -8.92 -3.12 -20.31
CA LYS A 29 -7.84 -2.18 -20.69
C LYS A 29 -8.33 -0.76 -21.00
N SER A 30 -9.57 -0.42 -20.65
CA SER A 30 -10.14 0.90 -20.96
C SER A 30 -10.69 1.57 -19.71
N PRO A 31 -10.28 2.82 -19.41
CA PRO A 31 -10.70 3.52 -18.19
C PRO A 31 -12.20 3.87 -18.18
N VAL A 32 -12.87 3.84 -19.34
CA VAL A 32 -14.31 4.14 -19.47
C VAL A 32 -15.20 3.26 -18.58
N TRP A 33 -14.68 2.11 -18.13
CA TRP A 33 -15.39 1.21 -17.21
C TRP A 33 -15.33 1.64 -15.74
N ILE A 34 -14.44 2.55 -15.33
CA ILE A 34 -14.26 2.95 -13.93
C ILE A 34 -15.59 3.42 -13.33
N SER A 35 -16.27 4.38 -13.98
CA SER A 35 -17.57 4.89 -13.53
C SER A 35 -18.65 3.81 -13.46
N ALA A 36 -18.74 2.93 -14.47
CA ALA A 36 -19.72 1.85 -14.48
C ALA A 36 -19.47 0.83 -13.35
N LEU A 37 -18.21 0.45 -13.12
CA LEU A 37 -17.83 -0.49 -12.05
C LEU A 37 -18.07 0.10 -10.66
N LYS A 38 -17.79 1.40 -10.49
CA LYS A 38 -18.11 2.16 -9.28
C LYS A 38 -19.61 2.13 -8.98
N GLU A 39 -20.45 2.47 -9.96
CA GLU A 39 -21.91 2.50 -9.81
C GLU A 39 -22.51 1.14 -9.40
N HIS A 40 -21.84 0.04 -9.79
CA HIS A 40 -22.25 -1.31 -9.46
C HIS A 40 -21.55 -1.90 -8.21
N GLY A 41 -20.79 -1.08 -7.48
CA GLY A 41 -20.21 -1.43 -6.18
C GLY A 41 -18.98 -2.34 -6.21
N PHE A 42 -18.29 -2.47 -7.36
CA PHE A 42 -17.12 -3.36 -7.47
C PHE A 42 -15.94 -2.93 -6.58
N PHE A 43 -15.81 -1.63 -6.29
CA PHE A 43 -14.71 -1.10 -5.49
C PHE A 43 -14.98 -1.08 -3.98
N SER A 44 -16.14 -1.57 -3.53
CA SER A 44 -16.59 -1.39 -2.14
C SER A 44 -16.27 -2.56 -1.21
N ASN A 45 -15.76 -3.69 -1.73
CA ASN A 45 -15.56 -4.91 -0.95
C ASN A 45 -14.18 -5.55 -1.24
N PRO A 46 -13.08 -4.91 -0.82
CA PRO A 46 -11.75 -5.50 -0.92
C PRO A 46 -11.70 -6.83 -0.15
N PRO A 47 -11.00 -7.86 -0.66
CA PRO A 47 -10.82 -9.10 0.07
C PRO A 47 -9.95 -8.90 1.31
N GLU A 48 -10.43 -9.38 2.45
CA GLU A 48 -9.68 -9.40 3.70
C GLU A 48 -8.51 -10.40 3.66
N PRO A 49 -7.42 -10.16 4.41
CA PRO A 49 -6.40 -11.16 4.66
C PRO A 49 -7.00 -12.45 5.26
N VAL A 50 -6.57 -13.60 4.75
CA VAL A 50 -6.99 -14.91 5.23
C VAL A 50 -5.92 -15.45 6.17
N ARG A 51 -6.25 -15.62 7.45
CA ARG A 51 -5.35 -16.19 8.46
C ARG A 51 -5.71 -17.66 8.69
N GLU A 52 -4.79 -18.56 8.37
CA GLU A 52 -4.94 -20.00 8.57
C GLU A 52 -3.76 -20.53 9.38
N SER A 53 -4.01 -21.00 10.61
CA SER A 53 -3.00 -21.55 11.52
C SER A 53 -1.69 -20.75 11.54
N ASP A 54 -0.69 -21.19 10.79
CA ASP A 54 0.68 -20.67 10.80
C ASP A 54 0.99 -19.72 9.64
N TYR A 55 0.02 -19.43 8.76
CA TYR A 55 0.24 -18.56 7.60
C TYR A 55 -0.89 -17.55 7.39
N ILE A 56 -0.50 -16.41 6.80
CA ILE A 56 -1.41 -15.37 6.36
C ILE A 56 -1.32 -15.33 4.84
N SER A 57 -2.47 -15.38 4.17
CA SER A 57 -2.61 -15.21 2.73
C SER A 57 -3.32 -13.90 2.44
N PHE A 58 -2.84 -13.19 1.42
CA PHE A 58 -3.43 -11.96 0.92
C PHE A 58 -4.10 -12.28 -0.41
N PRO A 59 -5.43 -12.38 -0.49
CA PRO A 59 -6.09 -12.69 -1.76
C PRO A 59 -5.92 -11.55 -2.76
N PHE A 60 -5.58 -11.87 -4.01
CA PHE A 60 -5.57 -10.88 -5.09
C PHE A 60 -6.93 -10.25 -5.30
N TRP A 61 -6.94 -8.95 -5.61
CA TRP A 61 -8.15 -8.21 -5.96
C TRP A 61 -8.04 -7.66 -7.39
N PRO A 62 -8.76 -8.26 -8.37
CA PRO A 62 -8.63 -7.86 -9.77
C PRO A 62 -8.99 -6.39 -10.05
N GLU A 63 -9.85 -5.80 -9.22
CA GLU A 63 -10.27 -4.40 -9.26
C GLU A 63 -9.13 -3.44 -8.96
N SER A 64 -8.37 -3.65 -7.88
CA SER A 64 -7.24 -2.76 -7.54
C SER A 64 -6.16 -2.84 -8.61
N SER A 65 -5.86 -4.05 -9.08
CA SER A 65 -4.93 -4.26 -10.18
C SER A 65 -5.40 -3.60 -11.49
N TYR A 66 -6.71 -3.60 -11.75
CA TYR A 66 -7.29 -2.86 -12.87
C TYR A 66 -7.12 -1.35 -12.73
N LEU A 67 -7.39 -0.78 -11.54
CA LEU A 67 -7.15 0.64 -11.26
C LEU A 67 -5.68 1.01 -11.46
N ALA A 68 -4.75 0.17 -10.97
CA ALA A 68 -3.32 0.35 -11.17
C ALA A 68 -2.95 0.45 -12.66
N ARG A 69 -3.52 -0.41 -13.52
CA ARG A 69 -3.29 -0.34 -14.97
C ARG A 69 -3.87 0.91 -15.63
N MET A 70 -5.02 1.39 -15.17
CA MET A 70 -5.71 2.55 -15.77
C MET A 70 -5.21 3.91 -15.26
N SER A 71 -4.40 3.91 -14.21
CA SER A 71 -3.90 5.11 -13.52
C SER A 71 -3.15 6.10 -14.40
N SER A 72 -2.47 5.65 -15.46
CA SER A 72 -1.79 6.53 -16.42
C SER A 72 -2.74 7.22 -17.41
N GLU A 73 -3.87 6.56 -17.74
CA GLU A 73 -4.86 7.08 -18.69
C GLU A 73 -5.95 7.92 -18.00
N ALA A 74 -6.31 7.57 -16.77
CA ALA A 74 -7.36 8.23 -15.98
C ALA A 74 -6.93 8.48 -14.52
N PRO A 75 -5.86 9.25 -14.28
CA PRO A 75 -5.28 9.43 -12.95
C PRO A 75 -6.25 10.04 -11.94
N GLU A 76 -7.06 11.02 -12.35
CA GLU A 76 -8.02 11.68 -11.48
C GLU A 76 -9.13 10.71 -11.02
N GLU A 77 -9.73 9.97 -11.95
CA GLU A 77 -10.78 8.99 -11.66
C GLU A 77 -10.26 7.86 -10.78
N VAL A 78 -9.07 7.32 -11.10
CA VAL A 78 -8.43 6.27 -10.29
C VAL A 78 -8.13 6.76 -8.88
N CYS A 79 -7.56 7.96 -8.75
CA CYS A 79 -7.27 8.57 -7.46
C CYS A 79 -8.56 8.79 -6.64
N GLU A 80 -9.66 9.21 -7.28
CA GLU A 80 -10.97 9.37 -6.64
C GLU A 80 -11.49 8.04 -6.08
N ILE A 81 -11.42 6.96 -6.86
CA ILE A 81 -11.83 5.62 -6.41
C ILE A 81 -11.01 5.16 -5.20
N ILE A 82 -9.68 5.23 -5.29
CA ILE A 82 -8.78 4.73 -4.24
C ILE A 82 -9.00 5.48 -2.91
N ILE A 83 -9.21 6.79 -2.96
CA ILE A 83 -9.34 7.61 -1.75
C ILE A 83 -10.74 7.52 -1.14
N HIS A 84 -11.78 7.46 -1.96
CA HIS A 84 -13.16 7.71 -1.50
C HIS A 84 -14.10 6.51 -1.59
N HIS A 85 -13.80 5.49 -2.40
CA HIS A 85 -14.73 4.38 -2.65
C HIS A 85 -14.22 3.04 -2.15
N ILE A 86 -12.91 2.90 -1.98
CA ILE A 86 -12.31 1.71 -1.39
C ILE A 86 -12.17 1.90 0.13
N PRO A 87 -12.80 1.04 0.96
CA PRO A 87 -12.63 1.10 2.40
C PRO A 87 -11.19 0.75 2.79
N ASP A 88 -10.80 1.09 4.02
CA ASP A 88 -9.52 0.66 4.57
C ASP A 88 -9.46 -0.88 4.62
N THR A 89 -8.28 -1.44 4.33
CA THR A 89 -8.03 -2.88 4.25
C THR A 89 -6.63 -3.16 4.79
N ASP A 90 -6.40 -4.39 5.28
CA ASP A 90 -5.06 -4.86 5.67
C ASP A 90 -4.44 -5.78 4.60
N ASN A 91 -5.05 -5.85 3.42
CA ASN A 91 -4.55 -6.69 2.34
C ASN A 91 -3.39 -6.02 1.61
N ILE A 92 -2.17 -6.51 1.88
CA ILE A 92 -0.92 -5.94 1.38
C ILE A 92 -0.87 -5.86 -0.15
N HIS A 93 -1.46 -6.80 -0.88
CA HIS A 93 -1.49 -6.72 -2.35
C HIS A 93 -2.30 -5.53 -2.88
N ILE A 94 -3.33 -5.12 -2.14
CA ILE A 94 -4.13 -3.95 -2.52
C ILE A 94 -3.31 -2.68 -2.32
N HIS A 95 -2.50 -2.61 -1.26
CA HIS A 95 -1.54 -1.53 -1.05
C HIS A 95 -0.44 -1.50 -2.13
N GLU A 96 0.07 -2.66 -2.54
CA GLU A 96 1.00 -2.75 -3.69
C GLU A 96 0.37 -2.20 -4.97
N ASP A 97 -0.90 -2.53 -5.24
CA ASP A 97 -1.64 -2.00 -6.39
C ASP A 97 -1.89 -0.47 -6.28
N PHE A 98 -2.13 0.06 -5.07
CA PHE A 98 -2.26 1.51 -4.86
C PHE A 98 -0.95 2.24 -5.13
N VAL A 99 0.18 1.68 -4.70
CA VAL A 99 1.50 2.25 -4.99
C VAL A 99 1.82 2.15 -6.49
N ASP A 100 1.49 1.03 -7.14
CA ASP A 100 1.63 0.90 -8.59
C ASP A 100 0.78 1.93 -9.34
N ALA A 101 -0.45 2.19 -8.88
CA ALA A 101 -1.28 3.26 -9.43
C ALA A 101 -0.60 4.62 -9.26
N ALA A 102 -0.10 4.92 -8.05
CA ALA A 102 0.57 6.18 -7.73
C ALA A 102 1.82 6.43 -8.58
N LEU A 103 2.62 5.39 -8.84
CA LEU A 103 3.81 5.45 -9.69
C LEU A 103 3.51 5.77 -11.17
N ASN A 104 2.31 5.42 -11.63
CA ASN A 104 1.89 5.60 -13.02
C ASN A 104 1.11 6.89 -13.28
N MET A 105 0.86 7.71 -12.24
CA MET A 105 0.12 8.98 -12.35
C MET A 105 1.00 10.20 -12.03
N PRO A 106 0.59 11.42 -12.43
CA PRO A 106 1.28 12.64 -12.03
C PRO A 106 1.41 12.78 -10.51
N ALA A 107 2.51 13.40 -10.06
CA ALA A 107 2.89 13.42 -8.65
C ALA A 107 1.84 14.04 -7.72
N ASN A 108 1.08 15.03 -8.19
CA ASN A 108 0.01 15.65 -7.41
C ASN A 108 -1.14 14.68 -7.05
N PHE A 109 -1.41 13.68 -7.89
CA PHE A 109 -2.35 12.60 -7.55
C PHE A 109 -1.68 11.51 -6.72
N ALA A 110 -0.43 11.16 -7.07
CA ALA A 110 0.37 10.20 -6.32
C ALA A 110 0.52 10.62 -4.85
N ALA A 111 0.70 11.91 -4.58
CA ALA A 111 0.83 12.47 -3.23
C ALA A 111 -0.42 12.19 -2.40
N LYS A 112 -1.62 12.31 -2.98
CA LYS A 112 -2.87 12.02 -2.25
C LYS A 112 -2.98 10.54 -1.87
N ILE A 113 -2.54 9.64 -2.74
CA ILE A 113 -2.47 8.20 -2.42
C ILE A 113 -1.40 7.95 -1.37
N ALA A 114 -0.23 8.57 -1.49
CA ALA A 114 0.84 8.47 -0.48
C ALA A 114 0.37 8.89 0.92
N GLU A 115 -0.48 9.92 1.04
CA GLU A 115 -1.08 10.32 2.32
C GLU A 115 -2.05 9.27 2.90
N LYS A 116 -2.74 8.50 2.05
CA LYS A 116 -3.53 7.36 2.51
C LYS A 116 -2.61 6.24 2.99
N GLU A 117 -1.56 5.94 2.22
CA GLU A 117 -0.59 4.89 2.57
C GLU A 117 0.19 5.20 3.85
N ILE A 118 0.65 6.43 4.05
CA ILE A 118 1.33 6.87 5.29
C ILE A 118 0.49 6.49 6.52
N ARG A 119 -0.81 6.84 6.51
CA ARG A 119 -1.73 6.57 7.63
C ARG A 119 -1.96 5.08 7.87
N TRP A 120 -1.85 4.26 6.83
CA TRP A 120 -1.94 2.82 6.95
C TRP A 120 -0.62 2.24 7.49
N ILE A 121 0.52 2.61 6.89
CA ILE A 121 1.87 2.15 7.28
C ILE A 121 2.17 2.47 8.75
N GLU A 122 1.75 3.64 9.25
CA GLU A 122 1.93 4.02 10.66
C GLU A 122 1.33 3.00 11.64
N LYS A 123 0.27 2.30 11.24
CA LYS A 123 -0.42 1.29 12.05
C LYS A 123 0.16 -0.11 11.91
N GLN A 124 1.06 -0.32 10.94
CA GLN A 124 1.63 -1.63 10.67
C GLN A 124 2.92 -1.84 11.45
N ASP A 125 3.03 -3.00 12.11
CA ASP A 125 4.26 -3.43 12.77
C ASP A 125 5.31 -3.85 11.75
N GLN A 126 4.88 -4.51 10.67
CA GLN A 126 5.74 -4.95 9.59
C GLN A 126 5.11 -4.74 8.21
N LEU A 127 5.96 -4.45 7.25
CA LEU A 127 5.70 -4.44 5.83
C LEU A 127 6.34 -5.69 5.22
N HIS A 128 5.68 -6.25 4.23
CA HIS A 128 6.10 -7.50 3.59
C HIS A 128 6.02 -7.38 2.07
N LEU A 129 6.53 -8.41 1.38
CA LEU A 129 6.48 -8.54 -0.07
C LEU A 129 7.30 -7.44 -0.76
N LEU A 130 6.83 -6.92 -1.90
CA LEU A 130 7.55 -5.90 -2.67
C LEU A 130 7.17 -4.49 -2.24
N LEU A 131 6.27 -4.34 -1.26
CA LEU A 131 5.74 -3.06 -0.85
C LEU A 131 6.82 -2.07 -0.37
N PRO A 132 7.80 -2.45 0.47
CA PRO A 132 8.86 -1.51 0.88
C PRO A 132 9.63 -0.91 -0.30
N ASP A 133 10.05 -1.77 -1.24
CA ASP A 133 10.79 -1.33 -2.43
C ASP A 133 9.94 -0.38 -3.30
N LYS A 134 8.66 -0.73 -3.54
CA LYS A 134 7.73 0.12 -4.29
C LYS A 134 7.48 1.47 -3.62
N LEU A 135 7.37 1.50 -2.29
CA LEU A 135 7.26 2.76 -1.53
C LEU A 135 8.52 3.61 -1.66
N GLY A 136 9.69 2.96 -1.71
CA GLY A 136 10.97 3.59 -2.07
C GLY A 136 10.93 4.28 -3.45
N GLN A 137 10.42 3.58 -4.46
CA GLN A 137 10.21 4.16 -5.79
C GLN A 137 9.23 5.34 -5.77
N LEU A 138 8.16 5.24 -4.97
CA LEU A 138 7.16 6.29 -4.83
C LEU A 138 7.74 7.56 -4.18
N ILE A 139 8.63 7.42 -3.20
CA ILE A 139 9.37 8.54 -2.60
C ILE A 139 10.13 9.31 -3.70
N VAL A 140 10.85 8.60 -4.58
CA VAL A 140 11.60 9.23 -5.68
C VAL A 140 10.66 9.89 -6.69
N HIS A 141 9.54 9.25 -7.01
CA HIS A 141 8.53 9.79 -7.93
C HIS A 141 7.94 11.10 -7.41
N LEU A 142 7.56 11.15 -6.13
CA LEU A 142 7.05 12.36 -5.48
C LEU A 142 8.09 13.48 -5.45
N ALA A 143 9.33 13.14 -5.06
CA ALA A 143 10.44 14.10 -4.99
C ALA A 143 10.72 14.74 -6.36
N LYS A 144 10.83 13.92 -7.43
CA LYS A 144 11.05 14.42 -8.79
C LYS A 144 9.86 15.19 -9.35
N GLY A 145 8.65 14.87 -8.88
CA GLY A 145 7.42 15.56 -9.25
C GLY A 145 7.16 16.87 -8.50
N GLY A 146 8.06 17.29 -7.61
CA GLY A 146 7.93 18.51 -6.82
C GLY A 146 7.11 18.36 -5.53
N GLU A 147 6.54 17.17 -5.27
CA GLU A 147 5.77 16.84 -4.05
C GLU A 147 6.70 16.44 -2.90
N THR A 148 7.66 17.32 -2.61
CA THR A 148 8.82 17.04 -1.74
C THR A 148 8.42 16.77 -0.30
N GLU A 149 7.43 17.52 0.23
CA GLU A 149 6.96 17.34 1.61
C GLU A 149 6.28 15.97 1.80
N SER A 150 5.45 15.53 0.85
CA SER A 150 4.86 14.19 0.87
C SER A 150 5.93 13.10 0.70
N ALA A 151 6.94 13.33 -0.14
CA ALA A 151 8.08 12.41 -0.27
C ALA A 151 8.86 12.24 1.04
N LEU A 152 9.17 13.35 1.73
CA LEU A 152 9.86 13.35 3.02
C LEU A 152 9.02 12.63 4.10
N ARG A 153 7.72 12.91 4.17
CA ARG A 153 6.83 12.25 5.14
C ARG A 153 6.75 10.76 4.89
N LEU A 154 6.57 10.34 3.63
CA LEU A 154 6.57 8.92 3.29
C LEU A 154 7.89 8.24 3.65
N ALA A 155 9.03 8.88 3.36
CA ALA A 155 10.35 8.35 3.71
C ALA A 155 10.53 8.17 5.22
N ARG A 156 10.14 9.18 6.02
CA ARG A 156 10.18 9.10 7.49
C ARG A 156 9.31 7.95 8.03
N THR A 157 8.09 7.83 7.52
CA THR A 157 7.16 6.78 7.93
C THR A 157 7.65 5.38 7.55
N LEU A 158 8.22 5.23 6.34
CA LEU A 158 8.76 3.97 5.84
C LEU A 158 10.00 3.54 6.65
N LEU A 159 10.94 4.46 6.87
CA LEU A 159 12.21 4.18 7.55
C LEU A 159 12.15 4.24 9.08
N ALA A 160 10.95 4.46 9.64
CA ALA A 160 10.75 4.52 11.08
C ALA A 160 11.20 3.22 11.75
N ILE A 161 11.99 3.37 12.83
CA ILE A 161 12.43 2.26 13.67
C ILE A 161 11.59 2.29 14.94
N SER A 162 10.87 1.20 15.22
CA SER A 162 10.12 1.04 16.47
C SER A 162 10.97 0.33 17.52
N ALA A 163 10.58 0.47 18.79
CA ALA A 163 11.17 -0.28 19.88
C ALA A 163 10.39 -1.59 20.04
N GLU A 164 11.02 -2.72 19.76
CA GLU A 164 10.45 -4.02 20.10
C GLU A 164 10.56 -4.22 21.60
N SER A 165 9.40 -4.44 22.25
CA SER A 165 9.35 -4.79 23.66
C SER A 165 10.19 -6.05 23.89
N PRO A 166 11.14 -6.02 24.83
CA PRO A 166 11.98 -7.17 25.07
C PRO A 166 11.13 -8.37 25.47
N SER A 167 11.43 -9.54 24.90
CA SER A 167 10.78 -10.79 25.27
C SER A 167 11.17 -11.14 26.71
N ILE A 168 10.29 -10.84 27.66
CA ILE A 168 10.49 -11.17 29.07
C ILE A 168 10.26 -12.68 29.23
N PRO A 169 11.21 -13.44 29.80
CA PRO A 169 11.00 -14.86 30.08
C PRO A 169 9.73 -15.04 30.93
N GLU A 170 8.86 -15.96 30.52
CA GLU A 170 7.66 -16.28 31.31
C GLU A 170 8.09 -16.80 32.69
N THR A 171 7.68 -16.10 33.74
CA THR A 171 7.96 -16.45 35.13
C THR A 171 6.78 -16.02 36.01
N GLU A 172 6.39 -16.87 36.97
CA GLU A 172 5.34 -16.58 37.96
C GLU A 172 5.81 -15.61 39.05
N ASP A 173 7.10 -15.31 39.08
CA ASP A 173 7.75 -14.42 40.05
C ASP A 173 7.70 -12.98 39.53
N GLU A 174 6.75 -12.18 40.04
CA GLU A 174 6.53 -10.79 39.63
C GLU A 174 7.76 -9.90 39.89
N ASP A 175 8.53 -10.17 40.95
CA ASP A 175 9.77 -9.42 41.23
C ASP A 175 10.83 -9.69 40.16
N LYS A 176 10.95 -10.94 39.69
CA LYS A 176 11.84 -11.28 38.56
C LYS A 176 11.34 -10.70 37.25
N LYS A 177 10.04 -10.71 36.99
CA LYS A 177 9.45 -10.13 35.78
C LYS A 177 9.70 -8.62 35.69
N GLN A 178 9.58 -7.93 36.82
CA GLN A 178 9.89 -6.50 36.93
C GLN A 178 11.40 -6.22 36.83
N LEU A 179 12.24 -7.11 37.37
CA LEU A 179 13.69 -7.03 37.18
C LEU A 179 14.09 -7.24 35.71
N TYR A 180 13.48 -8.20 35.00
CA TYR A 180 13.76 -8.45 33.59
C TYR A 180 13.32 -7.29 32.69
N SER A 181 12.17 -6.67 32.95
CA SER A 181 11.72 -5.51 32.16
C SER A 181 12.62 -4.29 32.34
N LEU A 182 13.28 -4.14 33.50
CA LEU A 182 14.27 -3.08 33.75
C LEU A 182 15.64 -3.37 33.14
N LEU A 183 16.03 -4.65 33.04
CA LEU A 183 17.35 -5.06 32.56
C LEU A 183 17.41 -5.26 31.04
N LEU A 184 16.30 -5.62 30.41
CA LEU A 184 16.26 -5.84 28.97
C LEU A 184 16.01 -4.52 28.26
N SER A 185 16.98 -4.08 27.46
CA SER A 185 16.80 -2.90 26.60
C SER A 185 15.89 -3.26 25.41
N PRO A 186 14.96 -2.37 25.02
CA PRO A 186 14.20 -2.56 23.79
C PRO A 186 15.14 -2.68 22.60
N LYS A 187 14.85 -3.60 21.68
CA LYS A 187 15.63 -3.76 20.45
C LYS A 187 15.05 -2.88 19.35
N PRO A 188 15.89 -2.17 18.57
CA PRO A 188 15.40 -1.44 17.41
C PRO A 188 14.85 -2.44 16.39
N ARG A 189 13.61 -2.20 15.95
CA ARG A 189 12.93 -3.03 14.96
C ARG A 189 12.46 -2.15 13.79
N PRO A 190 13.09 -2.24 12.61
CA PRO A 190 12.57 -1.61 11.41
C PRO A 190 11.25 -2.26 10.95
N LYS A 191 10.50 -1.56 10.10
CA LYS A 191 9.23 -2.06 9.53
C LYS A 191 9.41 -3.23 8.57
N PHE A 192 10.60 -3.50 8.07
CA PHE A 192 10.91 -4.58 7.14
C PHE A 192 12.34 -5.06 7.41
N ASP A 193 12.82 -6.08 6.72
CA ASP A 193 14.11 -6.67 7.07
C ASP A 193 15.29 -5.71 6.80
N ILE A 194 16.42 -6.00 7.45
CA ILE A 194 17.60 -5.13 7.44
C ILE A 194 18.20 -5.01 6.03
N TRP A 195 18.13 -6.07 5.22
CA TRP A 195 18.67 -6.04 3.87
C TRP A 195 17.82 -5.12 2.99
N GLU A 196 16.50 -5.23 3.05
CA GLU A 196 15.60 -4.29 2.36
C GLU A 196 15.77 -2.85 2.86
N TYR A 197 16.03 -2.64 4.16
CA TYR A 197 16.36 -1.34 4.75
C TYR A 197 17.60 -0.71 4.15
N GLU A 198 18.68 -1.48 4.06
CA GLU A 198 19.92 -1.03 3.42
C GLU A 198 19.68 -0.71 1.93
N GLU A 199 18.97 -1.58 1.21
CA GLU A 199 18.67 -1.38 -0.21
C GLU A 199 17.86 -0.11 -0.48
N ILE A 200 16.85 0.18 0.35
CA ILE A 200 16.03 1.39 0.22
C ILE A 200 16.87 2.64 0.48
N LEU A 201 17.72 2.61 1.52
CA LEU A 201 18.63 3.73 1.82
C LEU A 201 19.59 4.00 0.66
N GLN A 202 20.17 2.95 0.07
CA GLN A 202 21.14 3.09 -1.01
C GLN A 202 20.48 3.53 -2.33
N LYS A 203 19.31 2.98 -2.66
CA LYS A 203 18.67 3.20 -3.96
C LYS A 203 17.89 4.52 -4.03
N TYR A 204 17.13 4.86 -2.99
CA TYR A 204 16.07 5.87 -3.11
C TYR A 204 16.37 7.17 -2.38
N ILE A 205 17.07 7.10 -1.24
CA ILE A 205 17.35 8.30 -0.43
C ILE A 205 18.27 9.32 -1.12
N PRO A 206 19.28 8.95 -1.94
CA PRO A 206 20.07 9.94 -2.65
C PRO A 206 19.23 10.87 -3.53
N SER A 207 18.24 10.32 -4.25
CA SER A 207 17.30 11.13 -5.06
C SER A 207 16.41 12.05 -4.22
N LEU A 208 16.06 11.63 -3.01
CA LEU A 208 15.32 12.48 -2.07
C LEU A 208 16.18 13.63 -1.55
N VAL A 209 17.45 13.36 -1.22
CA VAL A 209 18.42 14.38 -0.78
C VAL A 209 18.66 15.41 -1.89
N GLU A 210 18.77 14.98 -3.15
CA GLU A 210 18.90 15.88 -4.30
C GLU A 210 17.71 16.85 -4.43
N ALA A 211 16.49 16.38 -4.13
CA ALA A 211 15.27 17.18 -4.25
C ALA A 211 15.00 18.07 -3.02
N ALA A 212 15.25 17.55 -1.81
CA ALA A 212 14.87 18.19 -0.55
C ALA A 212 16.02 18.89 0.19
N GLY A 213 17.27 18.58 -0.15
CA GLY A 213 18.46 19.13 0.49
C GLY A 213 18.54 18.81 1.99
N GLU A 214 18.85 19.82 2.80
CA GLU A 214 19.04 19.68 4.25
C GLU A 214 17.80 19.15 4.99
N LYS A 215 16.59 19.36 4.45
CA LYS A 215 15.33 18.87 5.04
C LYS A 215 15.25 17.34 5.17
N THR A 216 16.08 16.59 4.42
CA THR A 216 16.15 15.14 4.53
C THR A 216 16.86 14.67 5.80
N LEU A 217 17.60 15.55 6.49
CA LEU A 217 18.32 15.25 7.72
C LEU A 217 17.52 15.54 9.00
N GLU A 218 16.42 16.29 8.88
CA GLU A 218 15.48 16.56 9.97
C GLU A 218 14.56 15.38 10.22
#